data_AF-A0A269XM50-F1
#
_entry.id   AF-A0A269XM50-F1
#
_cell.length_a   1.000
_cell.length_b   1.000
_cell.length_c   1.000
_cell.angle_alpha   90.00
_cell.angle_beta   90.00
_cell.angle_gamma   90.00
#
_symmetry.space_group_name_H-M   'P 1'
#
loop_
_entity.id
_entity.type
_entity.pdbx_description
1 polymer ?
#
loop_
_entity_poly.entity_id
_entity_poly.type
_entity_poly.pdbx_seq_one_letter_code
_entity_poly.pdbx_strand_id
1 'polypeptide(L)'
;MIDQGIPLNTVGVFNGMGGVVAGLCGTVIGGIVVRKAGAKNGMYLIAICQAALLAVIFSSIKLQFLHISILFALFVCEAALMAASFVASYSRLMAFTAPHQPGIDFTLFQSASAIAAASLGATGAFLAGKTGYDTVFLISVMLSLAALCLIPFINSFQKKCL
;
A
#
# COMPACT_ATOMS: atom_id res chain seq x y z
N MET A 1 -3.52 -12.45 -14.19
CA MET A 1 -2.19 -12.96 -14.60
C MET A 1 -2.28 -14.42 -15.02
N ILE A 2 -2.90 -15.30 -14.22
CA ILE A 2 -3.20 -16.67 -14.66
C ILE A 2 -4.15 -16.65 -15.88
N ASP A 3 -5.12 -15.73 -15.87
CA ASP A 3 -6.06 -15.50 -16.99
C ASP A 3 -5.37 -15.05 -18.30
N GLN A 4 -4.10 -14.64 -18.24
CA GLN A 4 -3.28 -14.25 -19.39
C GLN A 4 -2.32 -15.38 -19.84
N GLY A 5 -2.54 -16.62 -19.39
CA GLY A 5 -1.77 -17.80 -19.81
C GLY A 5 -0.44 -17.99 -19.08
N ILE A 6 -0.18 -17.25 -17.99
CA ILE A 6 1.06 -17.38 -17.23
C ILE A 6 0.97 -18.58 -16.29
N PRO A 7 1.95 -19.50 -16.31
CA PRO A 7 1.95 -20.67 -15.44
C PRO A 7 1.98 -20.27 -13.97
N LEU A 8 1.18 -20.98 -13.16
CA LEU A 8 0.98 -20.71 -11.74
C LEU A 8 2.30 -20.72 -10.95
N ASN A 9 3.25 -21.60 -11.32
CA ASN A 9 4.57 -21.66 -10.72
C ASN A 9 5.34 -20.32 -10.85
N THR A 10 5.31 -19.71 -12.03
CA THR A 10 5.97 -18.42 -12.28
C THR A 10 5.32 -17.29 -11.48
N VAL A 11 3.98 -17.28 -11.40
CA VAL A 11 3.25 -16.32 -10.55
C VAL A 11 3.60 -16.53 -9.07
N GLY A 12 3.71 -17.78 -8.62
CA GLY A 12 4.06 -18.14 -7.24
C GLY A 12 5.47 -17.71 -6.85
N VAL A 13 6.48 -18.03 -7.67
CA VAL A 13 7.87 -17.61 -7.44
C VAL A 13 7.98 -16.08 -7.43
N PHE A 14 7.27 -15.40 -8.33
CA PHE A 14 7.29 -13.95 -8.43
C PHE A 14 6.62 -13.28 -7.22
N ASN A 15 5.44 -13.75 -6.83
CA ASN A 15 4.74 -13.22 -5.66
C ASN A 15 5.53 -13.50 -4.37
N GLY A 16 6.15 -14.68 -4.27
CA GLY A 16 7.03 -15.05 -3.16
C GLY A 16 8.34 -14.25 -3.16
N MET A 17 9.32 -14.63 -3.99
CA MET A 17 10.66 -14.02 -3.98
C MET A 17 10.64 -12.56 -4.41
N GLY A 18 9.92 -12.23 -5.49
CA GLY A 18 9.80 -10.86 -5.98
C GLY A 18 9.14 -9.95 -4.95
N GLY A 19 8.06 -10.43 -4.31
CA GLY A 19 7.39 -9.71 -3.23
C GLY A 19 8.28 -9.49 -2.01
N VAL A 20 9.04 -10.49 -1.56
CA VAL A 20 9.96 -10.36 -0.40
C VAL A 20 11.06 -9.34 -0.68
N VAL A 21 11.74 -9.45 -1.83
CA VAL A 21 12.82 -8.51 -2.21
C VAL A 21 12.26 -7.10 -2.37
N ALA A 22 11.12 -6.96 -3.05
CA ALA A 22 10.44 -5.69 -3.19
C ALA A 22 10.07 -5.08 -1.82
N GLY A 23 9.51 -5.88 -0.92
CA GLY A 23 9.12 -5.46 0.42
C GLY A 23 10.30 -5.00 1.27
N LEU A 24 11.44 -5.69 1.21
CA LEU A 24 12.67 -5.27 1.88
C LEU A 24 13.20 -3.94 1.32
N CYS A 25 13.33 -3.83 0.01
CA CYS A 25 13.73 -2.59 -0.66
C CYS A 25 12.78 -1.44 -0.30
N GLY A 26 11.48 -1.69 -0.36
CA GLY A 26 10.42 -0.76 0.00
C GLY A 26 10.51 -0.28 1.44
N THR A 27 10.77 -1.19 2.38
CA THR A 27 10.95 -0.87 3.80
C THR A 27 12.15 0.06 4.00
N VAL A 28 13.28 -0.24 3.35
CA VAL A 28 14.49 0.60 3.41
C VAL A 28 14.21 1.99 2.80
N ILE A 29 13.59 2.05 1.63
CA ILE A 29 13.23 3.30 0.96
C ILE A 29 12.28 4.12 1.85
N GLY A 30 11.24 3.49 2.41
CA GLY A 30 10.31 4.12 3.34
C GLY A 30 11.01 4.70 4.56
N GLY A 31 11.94 3.94 5.15
CA GLY A 31 12.76 4.41 6.27
C GLY A 31 13.63 5.61 5.91
N ILE A 32 14.27 5.60 4.73
CA ILE A 32 15.06 6.74 4.22
C ILE A 32 14.18 7.97 4.00
N VAL A 33 13.00 7.82 3.39
CA VAL A 33 12.06 8.91 3.14
C VAL A 33 11.58 9.52 4.45
N VAL A 34 11.17 8.69 5.41
CA VAL A 34 10.77 9.15 6.75
C VAL A 34 11.92 9.86 7.47
N ARG A 35 13.14 9.33 7.38
CA ARG A 35 14.33 9.95 7.99
C ARG A 35 14.64 11.33 7.41
N LYS A 36 14.50 11.51 6.09
CA LYS A 36 14.83 12.76 5.40
C LYS A 36 13.72 13.81 5.47
N ALA A 37 12.46 13.40 5.29
CA ALA A 37 11.32 14.32 5.19
C ALA A 37 10.52 14.45 6.50
N GLY A 38 10.77 13.57 7.48
CA GLY A 38 9.95 13.39 8.67
C GLY A 38 8.74 12.49 8.42
N ALA A 39 8.20 11.88 9.48
CA ALA A 39 7.11 10.91 9.37
C ALA A 39 5.85 11.47 8.70
N LYS A 40 5.46 12.72 9.02
CA LYS A 40 4.28 13.36 8.43
C LYS A 40 4.44 13.55 6.91
N ASN A 41 5.51 14.22 6.47
CA ASN A 41 5.70 14.53 5.05
C ASN A 41 6.06 13.27 4.25
N GLY A 42 6.82 12.34 4.85
CA GLY A 42 7.12 11.05 4.24
C GLY A 42 5.85 10.24 3.94
N MET A 43 4.89 10.23 4.86
CA MET A 43 3.59 9.58 4.65
C MET A 43 2.82 10.22 3.49
N TYR A 44 2.82 11.55 3.36
CA TYR A 44 2.21 12.21 2.19
C TYR A 44 2.88 11.84 0.88
N LEU A 45 4.22 11.91 0.82
CA LEU A 45 4.97 11.61 -0.40
C LEU A 45 4.70 10.18 -0.87
N ILE A 46 4.78 9.22 0.05
CA ILE A 46 4.55 7.81 -0.27
C ILE A 46 3.09 7.56 -0.66
N ALA A 47 2.12 8.19 0.02
CA ALA A 47 0.71 8.07 -0.35
C ALA A 47 0.41 8.66 -1.74
N ILE A 48 1.04 9.77 -2.13
CA ILE A 48 0.93 10.34 -3.49
C ILE A 48 1.51 9.37 -4.52
N CYS A 49 2.69 8.82 -4.25
CA CYS A 49 3.29 7.81 -5.12
C CYS A 49 2.38 6.57 -5.23
N GLN A 50 1.76 6.12 -4.14
CA GLN A 50 0.87 4.95 -4.13
C GLN A 50 -0.37 5.20 -5.00
N ALA A 51 -1.00 6.37 -4.85
CA ALA A 51 -2.14 6.76 -5.67
C ALA A 51 -1.78 6.83 -7.16
N ALA A 52 -0.63 7.45 -7.48
CA ALA A 52 -0.14 7.56 -8.85
C ALA A 52 0.16 6.18 -9.46
N LEU A 53 0.83 5.30 -8.72
CA LEU A 53 1.17 3.96 -9.19
C LEU A 53 -0.10 3.11 -9.43
N LEU A 54 -1.07 3.15 -8.51
CA LEU A 54 -2.35 2.48 -8.70
C LEU A 54 -3.12 3.03 -9.90
N ALA A 55 -3.07 4.35 -10.15
CA ALA A 55 -3.70 4.96 -11.32
C ALA A 55 -3.05 4.50 -12.64
N VAL A 56 -1.71 4.36 -12.65
CA VAL A 56 -0.98 3.80 -13.79
C VAL A 56 -1.35 2.34 -14.01
N ILE A 57 -1.42 1.52 -12.95
CA ILE A 57 -1.83 0.11 -13.04
C ILE A 57 -3.27 0.00 -13.58
N PHE A 58 -4.20 0.75 -13.00
CA PHE A 58 -5.59 0.80 -13.47
C PHE A 58 -5.69 1.17 -14.96
N SER A 59 -5.01 2.24 -15.37
CA SER A 59 -5.02 2.69 -16.76
C SER A 59 -4.44 1.64 -17.70
N SER A 60 -3.34 1.00 -17.29
CA SER A 60 -2.69 -0.06 -18.06
C SER A 60 -3.59 -1.28 -18.26
N ILE A 61 -4.34 -1.67 -17.21
CA ILE A 61 -5.30 -2.77 -17.28
C ILE A 61 -6.50 -2.37 -18.13
N LYS A 62 -7.09 -1.19 -17.91
CA LYS A 62 -8.30 -0.77 -18.64
C LYS A 62 -8.05 -0.63 -20.13
N LEU A 63 -6.87 -0.16 -20.50
CA LEU A 63 -6.54 0.16 -21.86
C LEU A 63 -5.82 -0.98 -22.60
N GLN A 64 -5.31 -1.99 -21.90
CA GLN A 64 -4.59 -3.13 -22.48
C GLN A 64 -3.36 -2.75 -23.33
N PHE A 65 -2.77 -1.57 -23.10
CA PHE A 65 -1.67 -1.05 -23.94
C PHE A 65 -0.27 -1.48 -23.49
N LEU A 66 -0.12 -2.02 -22.28
CA LEU A 66 1.19 -2.39 -21.74
C LEU A 66 1.51 -3.88 -21.93
N HIS A 67 2.76 -4.16 -22.29
CA HIS A 67 3.28 -5.52 -22.33
C HIS A 67 3.26 -6.15 -20.93
N ILE A 68 3.06 -7.47 -20.88
CA ILE A 68 2.86 -8.19 -19.61
C ILE A 68 4.06 -8.06 -18.65
N SER A 69 5.28 -7.99 -19.19
CA SER A 69 6.51 -7.75 -18.42
C SER A 69 6.51 -6.41 -17.68
N ILE A 70 5.88 -5.38 -18.25
CA ILE A 70 5.79 -4.05 -17.63
C ILE A 70 4.75 -4.10 -16.51
N LEU A 71 3.62 -4.79 -16.71
CA LEU A 71 2.66 -5.02 -15.64
C LEU A 71 3.29 -5.74 -14.44
N PHE A 72 4.13 -6.75 -14.68
CA PHE A 72 4.90 -7.39 -13.61
C PHE A 72 5.78 -6.40 -12.83
N ALA A 73 6.55 -5.58 -13.54
CA ALA A 73 7.39 -4.58 -12.90
C ALA A 73 6.57 -3.60 -12.06
N LEU A 74 5.40 -3.17 -12.55
CA LEU A 74 4.48 -2.32 -11.79
C LEU A 74 3.98 -2.99 -10.51
N PHE A 75 3.67 -4.28 -10.53
CA PHE A 75 3.27 -5.03 -9.32
C PHE A 75 4.41 -5.19 -8.32
N VAL A 76 5.66 -5.35 -8.76
CA VAL A 76 6.84 -5.33 -7.88
C VAL A 76 7.03 -3.96 -7.26
N CYS A 77 6.90 -2.90 -8.05
CA CYS A 77 6.93 -1.53 -7.53
C CYS A 77 5.81 -1.30 -6.51
N GLU A 78 4.62 -1.87 -6.75
CA GLU A 78 3.47 -1.76 -5.85
C GLU A 78 3.75 -2.46 -4.52
N ALA A 79 4.29 -3.68 -4.54
CA ALA A 79 4.71 -4.39 -3.33
C ALA A 79 5.76 -3.61 -2.52
N ALA A 80 6.75 -3.01 -3.20
CA ALA A 80 7.74 -2.16 -2.54
C ALA A 80 7.11 -0.90 -1.93
N LEU A 81 6.21 -0.25 -2.66
CA LEU A 81 5.58 0.99 -2.20
C LEU A 81 4.56 0.74 -1.09
N MET A 82 3.90 -0.42 -1.10
CA MET A 82 3.07 -0.92 0.00
C MET A 82 3.93 -1.05 1.26
N ALA A 83 5.09 -1.71 1.19
CA ALA A 83 5.99 -1.83 2.33
C ALA A 83 6.50 -0.47 2.84
N ALA A 84 6.85 0.46 1.93
CA ALA A 84 7.21 1.83 2.28
C ALA A 84 6.05 2.56 2.99
N SER A 85 4.81 2.34 2.53
CA SER A 85 3.59 2.92 3.11
C SER A 85 3.37 2.44 4.54
N PHE A 86 3.62 1.15 4.81
CA PHE A 86 3.62 0.61 6.18
C PHE A 86 4.63 1.34 7.06
N VAL A 87 5.89 1.46 6.63
CA VAL A 87 6.93 2.16 7.41
C VAL A 87 6.52 3.59 7.73
N ALA A 88 6.04 4.36 6.75
CA ALA A 88 5.68 5.75 6.94
C ALA A 88 4.44 5.92 7.84
N SER A 89 3.42 5.07 7.65
CA SER A 89 2.20 5.11 8.46
C SER A 89 2.47 4.75 9.91
N TYR A 90 3.22 3.68 10.17
CA TYR A 90 3.58 3.30 11.54
C TYR A 90 4.51 4.31 12.20
N SER A 91 5.48 4.86 11.47
CA SER A 91 6.32 5.96 11.97
C SER A 91 5.48 7.17 12.37
N ARG A 92 4.37 7.42 11.66
CA ARG A 92 3.45 8.51 11.99
C ARG A 92 2.57 8.17 13.20
N LEU A 93 2.04 6.95 13.26
CA LEU A 93 1.20 6.47 14.37
C LEU A 93 1.95 6.45 15.70
N MET A 94 3.26 6.18 15.68
CA MET A 94 4.13 6.27 16.84
C MET A 94 4.14 7.64 17.51
N ALA A 95 3.79 8.71 16.79
CA ALA A 95 3.64 10.04 17.40
C ALA A 95 2.39 10.14 18.31
N PHE A 96 1.49 9.16 18.28
CA PHE A 96 0.25 9.11 19.06
C PHE A 96 0.27 8.04 20.16
N THR A 97 1.34 7.25 20.25
CA THR A 97 1.43 6.19 21.27
C THR A 97 1.76 6.78 22.63
N ALA A 98 1.17 6.21 23.68
CA ALA A 98 1.42 6.63 25.05
C ALA A 98 2.88 6.31 25.45
N PRO A 99 3.62 7.25 26.09
CA PRO A 99 5.04 7.06 26.39
C PRO A 99 5.36 5.86 27.31
N HIS A 100 4.40 5.48 28.15
CA HIS A 100 4.56 4.40 29.13
C HIS A 100 4.17 3.01 28.59
N GLN A 101 3.54 2.94 27.41
CA GLN A 101 3.07 1.67 26.84
C GLN A 101 3.10 1.60 25.29
N PRO A 102 4.19 2.04 24.62
CA PRO A 102 4.24 2.11 23.16
C PRO A 102 4.07 0.75 22.47
N GLY A 103 4.50 -0.33 23.12
CA GLY A 103 4.34 -1.69 22.59
C GLY A 103 2.89 -2.18 22.54
N ILE A 104 2.05 -1.78 23.50
CA ILE A 104 0.63 -2.15 23.53
C ILE A 104 -0.08 -1.44 22.38
N ASP A 105 0.15 -0.13 22.23
CA ASP A 105 -0.45 0.67 21.17
C ASP A 105 -0.01 0.19 19.77
N PHE A 106 1.27 -0.16 19.61
CA PHE A 106 1.76 -0.75 18.36
C PHE A 106 1.06 -2.06 18.01
N THR A 107 0.89 -2.95 18.99
CA THR A 107 0.20 -4.22 18.80
C THR A 107 -1.26 -3.99 18.38
N LEU A 108 -1.93 -3.01 19.00
CA LEU A 108 -3.30 -2.65 18.65
C LEU A 108 -3.42 -2.09 17.22
N PHE A 109 -2.48 -1.24 16.79
CA PHE A 109 -2.40 -0.79 15.40
C PHE A 109 -2.17 -1.96 14.44
N GLN A 110 -1.29 -2.90 14.80
CA GLN A 110 -1.01 -4.07 13.98
C GLN A 110 -2.21 -4.99 13.85
N SER A 111 -2.92 -5.27 14.94
CA SER A 111 -4.18 -6.02 14.91
C SER A 111 -5.23 -5.33 14.05
N ALA A 112 -5.43 -4.01 14.20
CA ALA A 112 -6.37 -3.25 13.38
C ALA A 112 -6.00 -3.32 11.88
N SER A 113 -4.71 -3.17 11.55
CA SER A 113 -4.23 -3.27 10.16
C SER A 113 -4.42 -4.66 9.57
N ALA A 114 -4.23 -5.72 10.36
CA ALA A 114 -4.43 -7.10 9.93
C ALA A 114 -5.91 -7.41 9.67
N ILE A 115 -6.80 -6.92 10.54
CA ILE A 115 -8.27 -7.04 10.34
C ILE A 115 -8.69 -6.29 9.07
N ALA A 116 -8.18 -5.07 8.86
CA ALA A 116 -8.46 -4.31 7.65
C ALA A 116 -7.94 -5.02 6.40
N ALA A 117 -6.71 -5.54 6.43
CA ALA A 117 -6.12 -6.27 5.30
C ALA A 117 -6.92 -7.54 4.96
N ALA A 118 -7.32 -8.33 5.96
CA ALA A 118 -8.09 -9.54 5.75
C ALA A 118 -9.50 -9.24 5.20
N SER A 119 -10.21 -8.29 5.79
CA SER A 119 -11.58 -7.92 5.39
C SER A 119 -11.65 -7.27 4.01
N LEU A 120 -10.78 -6.27 3.75
CA LEU A 120 -10.70 -5.59 2.46
C LEU A 120 -10.13 -6.51 1.37
N GLY A 121 -9.14 -7.35 1.70
CA GLY A 121 -8.58 -8.33 0.78
C GLY A 121 -9.63 -9.36 0.33
N ALA A 122 -10.38 -9.93 1.27
CA ALA A 122 -11.46 -10.87 0.96
C ALA A 122 -12.58 -10.21 0.12
N THR A 123 -12.97 -8.98 0.49
CA THR A 123 -13.99 -8.22 -0.24
C THR A 123 -13.51 -7.85 -1.66
N GLY A 124 -12.25 -7.43 -1.80
CA GLY A 124 -11.62 -7.13 -3.08
C GLY A 124 -11.53 -8.37 -3.98
N ALA A 125 -11.15 -9.52 -3.43
CA ALA A 125 -11.10 -10.78 -4.18
C ALA A 125 -12.50 -11.23 -4.64
N PHE A 126 -13.50 -11.15 -3.76
CA PHE A 126 -14.89 -11.45 -4.10
C PHE A 126 -15.41 -10.52 -5.21
N LEU A 127 -15.11 -9.23 -5.12
CA LEU A 127 -15.52 -8.24 -6.12
C LEU A 127 -14.82 -8.48 -7.46
N ALA A 128 -13.50 -8.77 -7.44
CA ALA A 128 -12.74 -9.11 -8.64
C ALA A 128 -13.34 -10.31 -9.38
N GLY A 129 -13.79 -11.34 -8.64
CA GLY A 129 -14.44 -12.51 -9.22
C GLY A 129 -15.78 -12.22 -9.90
N LYS A 130 -16.48 -11.14 -9.54
CA LYS A 130 -17.78 -10.75 -10.12
C LYS A 130 -17.68 -9.70 -11.21
N THR A 131 -16.87 -8.67 -11.01
CA THR A 131 -16.82 -7.48 -11.88
C THR A 131 -15.53 -7.38 -12.68
N GLY A 132 -14.55 -8.24 -12.45
CA GLY A 132 -13.21 -8.14 -13.01
C GLY A 132 -12.27 -7.26 -12.18
N TYR A 133 -10.97 -7.31 -12.55
CA TYR A 133 -9.90 -6.63 -11.83
C TYR A 133 -9.87 -5.11 -12.07
N ASP A 134 -10.32 -4.64 -13.23
CA ASP A 134 -10.36 -3.22 -13.58
C ASP A 134 -11.18 -2.39 -12.57
N THR A 135 -12.35 -2.89 -12.19
CA THR A 135 -13.23 -2.25 -11.20
C THR A 135 -12.56 -2.20 -9.82
N VAL A 136 -11.86 -3.26 -9.43
CA VAL A 136 -11.16 -3.31 -8.14
C VAL A 136 -10.01 -2.30 -8.12
N PHE A 137 -9.21 -2.21 -9.18
CA PHE A 137 -8.14 -1.21 -9.26
C PHE A 137 -8.68 0.22 -9.30
N LEU A 138 -9.82 0.48 -9.94
CA LEU A 138 -10.47 1.79 -9.88
C LEU A 138 -10.84 2.17 -8.45
N ILE A 139 -11.44 1.24 -7.69
CA ILE A 139 -11.79 1.45 -6.29
C ILE A 139 -10.53 1.68 -5.46
N SER A 140 -9.45 0.93 -5.70
CA SER A 140 -8.17 1.14 -5.02
C SER A 140 -7.60 2.54 -5.26
N VAL A 141 -7.69 3.06 -6.49
CA VAL A 141 -7.28 4.45 -6.80
C VAL A 141 -8.13 5.44 -6.02
N MET A 142 -9.45 5.29 -6.05
CA MET A 142 -10.37 6.19 -5.33
C MET A 142 -10.11 6.17 -3.82
N LEU A 143 -9.88 4.99 -3.24
CA LEU A 143 -9.60 4.84 -1.82
C LEU A 143 -8.23 5.43 -1.45
N SER A 144 -7.23 5.31 -2.32
CA SER A 144 -5.91 5.93 -2.13
C SER A 144 -5.98 7.46 -2.19
N LEU A 145 -6.77 8.02 -3.11
CA LEU A 145 -7.05 9.46 -3.16
C LEU A 145 -7.83 9.93 -1.92
N ALA A 146 -8.83 9.16 -1.47
CA ALA A 146 -9.56 9.45 -0.24
C ALA A 146 -8.64 9.43 0.99
N ALA A 147 -7.68 8.50 1.05
CA ALA A 147 -6.68 8.46 2.10
C ALA A 147 -5.84 9.74 2.13
N LEU A 148 -5.39 10.26 0.97
CA LEU A 148 -4.67 11.54 0.89
C LEU A 148 -5.48 12.71 1.48
N CYS A 149 -6.79 12.74 1.24
CA CYS A 149 -7.70 13.73 1.83
C CYS A 149 -7.91 13.54 3.34
N LEU A 150 -7.77 12.31 3.86
CA LEU A 150 -7.90 12.00 5.29
C LEU A 150 -6.64 12.30 6.11
N ILE A 151 -5.44 12.23 5.50
CA ILE A 151 -4.19 12.56 6.20
C ILE A 151 -4.21 13.94 6.89
N PRO A 152 -4.66 15.06 6.28
CA PRO A 152 -4.72 16.35 6.98
C PRO A 152 -5.68 16.33 8.17
N PHE A 153 -6.78 15.57 8.09
CA PHE A 153 -7.72 15.38 9.19
C PHE A 153 -7.04 14.68 10.37
N ILE A 154 -6.33 13.57 10.14
CA ILE A 154 -5.55 12.86 11.17
C ILE A 154 -4.50 13.79 11.80
N ASN A 155 -3.82 14.59 10.98
CA ASN A 155 -2.82 15.54 11.47
C ASN A 155 -3.40 16.66 12.34
N SER A 156 -4.68 16.98 12.20
CA SER A 156 -5.34 17.98 13.04
C SER A 156 -5.51 17.52 14.49
N PHE A 157 -5.67 16.22 14.73
CA PHE A 157 -5.78 15.67 16.09
C PHE A 157 -4.49 15.82 16.89
N GLN A 158 -3.32 15.66 16.25
CA GLN A 158 -2.03 15.82 16.94
C GLN A 158 -1.85 17.25 17.48
N LYS A 159 -2.34 18.27 16.74
CA LYS A 159 -2.26 19.67 17.19
C LYS A 159 -3.13 19.98 18.40
N LYS A 160 -4.14 19.16 18.69
CA LYS A 160 -5.05 19.35 19.84
C LYS A 160 -4.56 18.67 21.13
N CYS A 161 -3.61 17.74 21.02
CA CYS A 161 -3.09 16.97 22.16
C CYS A 161 -1.72 17.47 22.67
N LEU A 162 -1.11 18.45 21.99
CA LEU A 162 0.08 19.19 22.43
C LEU A 162 -0.37 20.58 22.89
#